data_AF-A0A511KAI1-F1
#
_entry.id   AF-A0A511KAI1-F1
#
_cell.length_a   1.000
_cell.length_b   1.000
_cell.length_c   1.000
_cell.angle_alpha   90.00
_cell.angle_beta   90.00
_cell.angle_gamma   90.00
#
_symmetry.space_group_name_H-M   'P 1'
#
loop_
_entity.id
_entity.type
_entity.pdbx_description
1 polymer ?
#
loop_
_entity_poly.entity_id
_entity_poly.type
_entity_poly.pdbx_seq_one_letter_code
_entity_poly.pdbx_strand_id
1 'polypeptide(L)'
;MAKRKDAAKAVKPAAAPSPPSSNPRAPPSPRSKPSPLRTFILLIRIASCCFALYVLWKRMHPPKEELDSVEDDGRVSFEDVEVDDVRRQAVLAAFKHSYSAYERDAFGFDDYHPISHHGSNMSPAGPVGYFVIDSLDSLLLTNSTKEYRRARDWVEKLTFDLEDKYHTFEITIRVLGGLLSAYHLSGETDQMLLDKAVDLADRLLPAFDTPSGLPLSFVNLKKRQGIADMDNRGWTSVAEAGTLQLEFKYLSHLTGKKVMDVIRKQPNKDGLVPIFMRPDTGSFVFSDIRLGSRGDSYYEYLSKQYFQTNRTEPVYLDMHNEAMSGIKKLLLKKSATKGLMYVSELLPRRKAEGIFEMVDTPKQDHLVCFLGATFLLGASNGNTLPLPPDESSFSESQLDDWVAGKGLIRTCVDTYMSSKTGLAPEIVNFYLRAADAKAAGRDWFINSRKLTYPEPPIDARNILRPETAESLFVAYRVTGNPIYRTWGWTIFEAFEKHCKLPAGGYASIRDVDALPVQHEDRMETFWLSETLKYLYLLFSDKDLIPLDRYVFSTEAHPLPIFTPTHSM
;
A
#
# COMPACT_ATOMS: atom_id res chain seq x y z
N MET A 1 -54.23 26.94 -53.99
CA MET A 1 -55.09 27.40 -52.87
C MET A 1 -54.18 28.04 -51.82
N ALA A 2 -54.46 29.10 -51.07
CA ALA A 2 -55.33 30.30 -51.19
C ALA A 2 -55.23 31.04 -49.83
N LYS A 3 -55.10 32.37 -49.63
CA LYS A 3 -54.92 33.63 -50.40
C LYS A 3 -54.25 34.62 -49.38
N ARG A 4 -53.67 35.80 -49.66
CA ARG A 4 -53.52 36.69 -50.84
C ARG A 4 -52.33 37.65 -50.58
N LYS A 5 -51.72 38.20 -51.64
CA LYS A 5 -50.90 39.44 -51.59
C LYS A 5 -51.81 40.68 -51.76
N ASP A 6 -51.16 41.84 -51.82
CA ASP A 6 -51.58 43.13 -52.40
C ASP A 6 -51.98 44.20 -51.36
N ALA A 7 -51.79 45.51 -51.55
CA ALA A 7 -50.77 46.37 -52.17
C ALA A 7 -51.37 47.79 -52.31
N ALA A 8 -50.62 48.80 -51.85
CA ALA A 8 -50.57 50.18 -52.39
C ALA A 8 -51.66 51.25 -52.09
N LYS A 9 -51.17 52.52 -52.16
CA LYS A 9 -51.81 53.83 -52.41
C LYS A 9 -52.45 54.67 -51.28
N ALA A 10 -51.56 55.42 -50.62
CA ALA A 10 -51.51 56.90 -50.47
C ALA A 10 -52.72 57.80 -50.81
N VAL A 11 -52.98 58.79 -49.93
CA VAL A 11 -53.56 60.13 -50.22
C VAL A 11 -52.87 61.20 -49.34
N LYS A 12 -52.72 62.44 -49.85
CA LYS A 12 -52.10 63.66 -49.23
C LYS A 12 -53.23 64.66 -48.75
N PRO A 13 -52.95 65.93 -48.40
CA PRO A 13 -52.16 66.50 -47.27
C PRO A 13 -52.97 67.59 -46.48
N ALA A 14 -52.42 68.23 -45.44
CA ALA A 14 -52.77 69.62 -45.08
C ALA A 14 -51.76 70.33 -44.14
N ALA A 15 -51.41 71.56 -44.52
CA ALA A 15 -51.01 72.77 -43.76
C ALA A 15 -50.27 72.71 -42.40
N ALA A 16 -49.27 73.60 -42.27
CA ALA A 16 -48.60 73.98 -41.03
C ALA A 16 -49.19 75.26 -40.40
N PRO A 17 -48.90 75.53 -39.12
CA PRO A 17 -48.58 76.91 -38.72
C PRO A 17 -47.37 77.06 -37.75
N SER A 18 -46.63 78.15 -37.98
CA SER A 18 -45.86 79.04 -37.07
C SER A 18 -45.13 78.52 -35.80
N PRO A 19 -43.85 78.89 -35.59
CA PRO A 19 -43.07 78.63 -34.37
C PRO A 19 -43.19 79.75 -33.32
N PRO A 20 -42.83 79.48 -32.04
CA PRO A 20 -42.32 80.55 -31.18
C PRO A 20 -41.05 80.22 -30.37
N SER A 21 -40.21 81.25 -30.24
CA SER A 21 -39.24 81.56 -29.17
C SER A 21 -38.17 80.53 -28.74
N SER A 22 -36.93 80.88 -29.02
CA SER A 22 -35.73 80.39 -28.34
C SER A 22 -35.62 80.94 -26.90
N ASN A 23 -35.37 80.07 -25.92
CA ASN A 23 -34.91 80.47 -24.59
C ASN A 23 -33.37 80.29 -24.47
N PRO A 24 -32.66 81.18 -23.74
CA PRO A 24 -31.20 81.16 -23.68
C PRO A 24 -30.66 79.96 -22.87
N ARG A 25 -29.52 79.44 -23.31
CA ARG A 25 -28.85 78.26 -22.74
C ARG A 25 -28.12 78.64 -21.46
N ALA A 26 -28.51 78.06 -20.32
CA ALA A 26 -27.79 78.22 -19.06
C ALA A 26 -26.36 77.63 -19.15
N PRO A 27 -25.36 78.21 -18.45
CA PRO A 27 -24.00 77.68 -18.44
C PRO A 27 -23.92 76.32 -17.72
N PRO A 28 -22.94 75.47 -18.07
CA PRO A 28 -22.78 74.15 -17.44
C PRO A 28 -22.43 74.29 -15.95
N SER A 29 -23.15 73.55 -15.10
CA SER A 29 -22.83 73.47 -13.67
C SER A 29 -21.48 72.77 -13.45
N PRO A 30 -20.71 73.19 -12.42
CA PRO A 30 -19.44 72.54 -12.10
C PRO A 30 -19.68 71.08 -11.71
N ARG A 31 -18.84 70.17 -12.21
CA ARG A 31 -18.88 68.73 -11.84
C ARG A 31 -18.87 68.61 -10.32
N SER A 32 -19.98 68.14 -9.74
CA SER A 32 -20.05 67.88 -8.32
C SER A 32 -19.02 66.81 -7.95
N LYS A 33 -18.19 67.10 -6.94
CA LYS A 33 -17.27 66.10 -6.38
C LYS A 33 -18.12 64.89 -5.92
N PRO A 34 -17.71 63.64 -6.24
CA PRO A 34 -18.48 62.47 -5.85
C PRO A 34 -18.66 62.47 -4.33
N SER A 35 -19.89 62.22 -3.86
CA SER A 35 -20.17 62.22 -2.43
C SER A 35 -19.27 61.18 -1.74
N PRO A 36 -18.78 61.46 -0.51
CA PRO A 36 -17.85 60.56 0.17
C PRO A 36 -18.41 59.14 0.30
N LEU A 37 -19.73 58.99 0.45
CA LEU A 37 -20.43 57.72 0.44
C LEU A 37 -20.34 56.97 -0.90
N ARG A 38 -20.46 57.66 -2.05
CA ARG A 38 -20.28 57.05 -3.38
C ARG A 38 -18.84 56.62 -3.63
N THR A 39 -17.88 57.45 -3.22
CA THR A 39 -16.44 57.11 -3.29
C THR A 39 -16.12 55.90 -2.41
N PHE A 40 -16.69 55.84 -1.19
CA PHE A 40 -16.53 54.72 -0.27
C PHE A 40 -17.15 53.41 -0.80
N ILE A 41 -18.37 53.45 -1.35
CA ILE A 41 -19.01 52.28 -1.99
C ILE A 41 -18.20 51.81 -3.20
N LEU A 42 -17.63 52.73 -3.99
CA LEU A 42 -16.77 52.38 -5.12
C LEU A 42 -15.48 51.71 -4.66
N LEU A 43 -14.83 52.23 -3.60
CA LEU A 43 -13.64 51.62 -3.00
C LEU A 43 -13.93 50.22 -2.43
N ILE A 44 -15.07 50.01 -1.77
CA ILE A 44 -15.49 48.68 -1.32
C ILE A 44 -15.68 47.74 -2.51
N ARG A 45 -16.35 48.16 -3.60
CA ARG A 45 -16.54 47.33 -4.79
C ARG A 45 -15.23 46.99 -5.48
N ILE A 46 -14.29 47.93 -5.55
CA ILE A 46 -12.93 47.68 -6.07
C ILE A 46 -12.22 46.68 -5.16
N ALA A 47 -12.22 46.87 -3.84
CA ALA A 47 -11.61 45.96 -2.88
C ALA A 47 -12.19 44.54 -2.96
N SER A 48 -13.52 44.39 -3.03
CA SER A 48 -14.18 43.09 -3.23
C SER A 48 -13.85 42.45 -4.57
N CYS A 49 -13.72 43.23 -5.65
CA CYS A 49 -13.33 42.72 -6.97
C CYS A 49 -11.86 42.30 -6.98
N CYS A 50 -10.96 43.10 -6.41
CA CYS A 50 -9.55 42.76 -6.22
C CYS A 50 -9.39 41.52 -5.31
N PHE A 51 -10.20 41.37 -4.27
CA PHE A 51 -10.20 40.18 -3.41
C PHE A 51 -10.69 38.94 -4.17
N ALA A 52 -11.78 39.04 -4.94
CA ALA A 52 -12.27 37.96 -5.78
C ALA A 52 -11.25 37.54 -6.87
N LEU A 53 -10.59 38.53 -7.50
CA LEU A 53 -9.51 38.30 -8.46
C LEU A 53 -8.26 37.71 -7.79
N TYR A 54 -7.91 38.13 -6.57
CA TYR A 54 -6.82 37.54 -5.79
C TYR A 54 -7.13 36.09 -5.39
N VAL A 55 -8.37 35.78 -4.99
CA VAL A 55 -8.80 34.41 -4.68
C VAL A 55 -8.82 33.54 -5.94
N LEU A 56 -9.29 34.06 -7.08
CA LEU A 56 -9.19 33.38 -8.38
C LEU A 56 -7.74 33.17 -8.80
N TRP A 57 -6.88 34.19 -8.64
CA TRP A 57 -5.46 34.10 -8.94
C TRP A 57 -4.77 33.06 -8.04
N LYS A 58 -5.03 33.05 -6.72
CA LYS A 58 -4.54 32.01 -5.79
C LYS A 58 -5.10 30.60 -6.06
N ARG A 59 -6.19 30.49 -6.81
CA ARG A 59 -6.80 29.20 -7.19
C ARG A 59 -6.31 28.69 -8.55
N MET A 60 -5.92 29.59 -9.45
CA MET A 60 -5.27 29.28 -10.73
C MET A 60 -3.76 29.14 -10.61
N HIS A 61 -3.17 29.88 -9.66
CA HIS A 61 -1.78 29.85 -9.25
C HIS A 61 -1.81 29.60 -7.73
N PRO A 62 -2.09 28.35 -7.28
CA PRO A 62 -1.76 28.01 -5.92
C PRO A 62 -0.30 28.44 -5.68
N PRO A 63 0.03 29.04 -4.53
CA PRO A 63 1.43 29.13 -4.17
C PRO A 63 1.98 27.70 -4.28
N LYS A 64 3.20 27.53 -4.80
CA LYS A 64 3.92 26.30 -4.49
C LYS A 64 3.82 26.16 -2.97
N GLU A 65 3.17 25.11 -2.48
CA GLU A 65 3.43 24.74 -1.10
C GLU A 65 4.94 24.54 -1.07
N GLU A 66 5.63 25.33 -0.26
CA GLU A 66 6.75 24.79 0.48
C GLU A 66 6.14 23.63 1.30
N LEU A 67 5.98 22.49 0.62
CA LEU A 67 6.14 21.18 1.23
C LEU A 67 7.39 21.35 2.07
N ASP A 68 7.20 21.48 3.38
CA ASP A 68 8.26 21.80 4.33
C ASP A 68 9.48 21.02 3.90
N SER A 69 10.53 21.74 3.49
CA SER A 69 11.76 21.13 3.02
C SER A 69 12.11 20.13 4.11
N VAL A 70 12.05 18.83 3.77
CA VAL A 70 12.34 17.78 4.74
C VAL A 70 13.64 18.20 5.37
N GLU A 71 13.62 18.51 6.67
CA GLU A 71 14.82 18.90 7.39
C GLU A 71 15.70 17.66 7.41
N ASP A 72 16.46 17.52 6.32
CA ASP A 72 17.69 16.78 6.18
C ASP A 72 18.65 17.44 7.16
N ASP A 73 18.46 17.04 8.42
CA ASP A 73 19.20 17.46 9.59
C ASP A 73 20.68 17.17 9.36
N GLY A 74 21.37 18.18 8.85
CA GLY A 74 22.81 18.32 8.98
C GLY A 74 23.64 17.25 8.27
N ARG A 75 23.64 17.27 6.93
CA ARG A 75 24.78 16.77 6.13
C ARG A 75 25.17 15.33 6.45
N VAL A 76 24.25 14.38 6.36
CA VAL A 76 24.70 12.99 6.30
C VAL A 76 25.41 12.80 4.96
N SER A 77 26.72 12.57 4.99
CA SER A 77 27.48 12.27 3.79
C SER A 77 26.87 11.05 3.12
N PHE A 78 26.74 11.09 1.79
CA PHE A 78 26.53 9.88 1.01
C PHE A 78 27.75 8.98 1.20
N GLU A 79 27.65 8.07 2.16
CA GLU A 79 28.49 6.89 2.21
C GLU A 79 28.01 5.96 1.09
N ASP A 80 28.93 5.29 0.40
CA ASP A 80 28.56 4.21 -0.50
C ASP A 80 27.71 3.17 0.25
N VAL A 81 26.85 2.43 -0.46
CA VAL A 81 25.95 1.43 0.12
C VAL A 81 26.74 0.17 0.52
N GLU A 82 27.65 0.34 1.48
CA GLU A 82 28.49 -0.69 2.07
C GLU A 82 27.71 -1.50 3.12
N VAL A 83 28.26 -2.63 3.52
CA VAL A 83 27.64 -3.54 4.50
C VAL A 83 27.80 -2.99 5.92
N ASP A 84 26.70 -2.81 6.64
CA ASP A 84 26.74 -2.60 8.09
C ASP A 84 26.80 -3.98 8.77
N ASP A 85 28.00 -4.55 8.85
CA ASP A 85 28.13 -5.95 9.27
C ASP A 85 27.71 -6.15 10.73
N VAL A 86 27.94 -5.17 11.62
CA VAL A 86 27.52 -5.26 13.03
C VAL A 86 26.00 -5.41 13.14
N ARG A 87 25.24 -4.54 12.47
CA ARG A 87 23.77 -4.62 12.48
C ARG A 87 23.27 -5.85 11.73
N ARG A 88 23.89 -6.19 10.59
CA ARG A 88 23.55 -7.40 9.81
C ARG A 88 23.77 -8.69 10.60
N GLN A 89 24.88 -8.82 11.33
CA GLN A 89 25.14 -9.99 12.19
C GLN A 89 24.16 -10.05 13.36
N ALA A 90 23.73 -8.91 13.92
CA ALA A 90 22.70 -8.89 14.97
C ALA A 90 21.34 -9.39 14.46
N VAL A 91 20.90 -8.94 13.27
CA VAL A 91 19.68 -9.46 12.61
C VAL A 91 19.82 -10.96 12.29
N LEU A 92 21.00 -11.41 11.82
CA LEU A 92 21.27 -12.83 11.60
C LEU A 92 21.25 -13.65 12.90
N ALA A 93 21.69 -13.09 14.02
CA ALA A 93 21.58 -13.72 15.33
C ALA A 93 20.12 -13.83 15.79
N ALA A 94 19.29 -12.81 15.53
CA ALA A 94 17.85 -12.88 15.77
C ALA A 94 17.17 -13.96 14.91
N PHE A 95 17.50 -14.02 13.61
CA PHE A 95 17.02 -15.07 12.71
C PHE A 95 17.37 -16.47 13.21
N LYS A 96 18.63 -16.69 13.63
CA LYS A 96 19.06 -17.98 14.20
C LYS A 96 18.38 -18.29 15.53
N HIS A 97 18.16 -17.30 16.40
CA HIS A 97 17.42 -17.44 17.66
C HIS A 97 15.95 -17.83 17.45
N SER A 98 15.32 -17.33 16.38
CA SER A 98 13.97 -17.72 15.97
C SER A 98 13.92 -19.10 15.34
N TYR A 99 14.72 -19.32 14.28
CA TYR A 99 14.65 -20.55 13.51
C TYR A 99 15.05 -21.78 14.33
N SER A 100 16.08 -21.69 15.16
CA SER A 100 16.48 -22.82 16.03
C SER A 100 15.46 -23.14 17.12
N ALA A 101 14.63 -22.18 17.53
CA ALA A 101 13.53 -22.43 18.46
C ALA A 101 12.37 -23.14 17.77
N TYR A 102 11.95 -22.63 16.59
CA TYR A 102 10.98 -23.32 15.72
C TYR A 102 11.41 -24.75 15.39
N GLU A 103 12.66 -24.93 14.95
CA GLU A 103 13.17 -26.24 14.54
C GLU A 103 13.28 -27.24 15.70
N ARG A 104 13.46 -26.75 16.94
CA ARG A 104 13.49 -27.56 18.15
C ARG A 104 12.09 -27.98 18.61
N ASP A 105 11.12 -27.07 18.53
CA ASP A 105 9.81 -27.20 19.21
C ASP A 105 8.66 -27.58 18.26
N ALA A 106 8.75 -27.20 16.98
CA ALA A 106 7.63 -27.17 16.04
C ALA A 106 8.02 -27.50 14.58
N PHE A 107 9.18 -28.11 14.33
CA PHE A 107 9.65 -28.40 12.96
C PHE A 107 8.63 -29.22 12.14
N GLY A 108 8.19 -28.66 11.01
CA GLY A 108 7.21 -29.27 10.13
C GLY A 108 5.75 -28.95 10.45
N PHE A 109 5.48 -28.14 11.49
CA PHE A 109 4.18 -27.53 11.71
C PHE A 109 4.05 -26.21 10.94
N ASP A 110 2.82 -25.84 10.58
CA ASP A 110 2.53 -24.59 9.85
C ASP A 110 2.63 -23.34 10.75
N ASP A 111 2.32 -23.50 12.04
CA ASP A 111 2.26 -22.44 13.05
C ASP A 111 3.19 -22.73 14.23
N TYR A 112 3.69 -21.68 14.89
CA TYR A 112 4.59 -21.80 16.06
C TYR A 112 4.15 -20.95 17.26
N HIS A 113 4.17 -21.60 18.42
CA HIS A 113 3.85 -21.08 19.75
C HIS A 113 5.11 -21.13 20.63
N PRO A 114 5.92 -20.04 20.68
CA PRO A 114 7.25 -20.06 21.27
C PRO A 114 7.28 -19.98 22.81
N ILE A 115 6.14 -19.71 23.46
CA ILE A 115 6.01 -19.68 24.93
C ILE A 115 5.57 -21.05 25.45
N SER A 116 4.62 -21.72 24.77
CA SER A 116 4.22 -23.09 25.11
C SER A 116 5.13 -24.16 24.49
N HIS A 117 6.08 -23.78 23.64
CA HIS A 117 6.98 -24.69 22.92
C HIS A 117 6.22 -25.74 22.08
N HIS A 118 5.25 -25.26 21.29
CA HIS A 118 4.32 -26.09 20.54
C HIS A 118 4.19 -25.63 19.08
N GLY A 119 3.90 -26.56 18.18
CA GLY A 119 3.54 -26.30 16.80
C GLY A 119 2.12 -26.78 16.49
N SER A 120 1.40 -26.05 15.65
CA SER A 120 0.06 -26.43 15.18
C SER A 120 -0.05 -26.32 13.65
N ASN A 121 -1.09 -26.93 13.06
CA ASN A 121 -1.30 -26.92 11.62
C ASN A 121 -2.55 -26.12 11.27
N MET A 122 -2.52 -25.47 10.10
CA MET A 122 -3.66 -24.71 9.58
C MET A 122 -4.88 -25.60 9.28
N SER A 123 -4.66 -26.92 9.16
CA SER A 123 -5.68 -27.92 8.89
C SER A 123 -5.44 -29.24 9.64
N PRO A 124 -6.50 -29.94 10.10
CA PRO A 124 -6.42 -31.33 10.54
C PRO A 124 -5.98 -32.34 9.46
N ALA A 125 -5.97 -31.98 8.17
CA ALA A 125 -5.47 -32.84 7.09
C ALA A 125 -3.94 -33.00 7.11
N GLY A 126 -3.22 -32.13 7.82
CA GLY A 126 -1.76 -32.14 7.92
C GLY A 126 -1.16 -30.76 7.63
N PRO A 127 0.16 -30.60 7.81
CA PRO A 127 0.85 -29.37 7.46
C PRO A 127 0.81 -29.15 5.95
N VAL A 128 0.60 -27.91 5.53
CA VAL A 128 0.83 -27.48 4.13
C VAL A 128 2.27 -26.98 3.92
N GLY A 129 3.07 -26.96 4.98
CA GLY A 129 4.48 -26.55 4.95
C GLY A 129 4.68 -25.06 5.12
N TYR A 130 3.68 -24.36 5.67
CA TYR A 130 3.59 -22.91 5.78
C TYR A 130 4.90 -22.31 6.35
N PHE A 131 5.22 -22.61 7.61
CA PHE A 131 6.43 -22.12 8.27
C PHE A 131 7.75 -22.55 7.59
N VAL A 132 7.83 -23.82 7.16
CA VAL A 132 9.07 -24.41 6.61
C VAL A 132 9.42 -23.80 5.26
N ILE A 133 8.44 -23.69 4.36
CA ILE A 133 8.62 -23.25 2.98
C ILE A 133 8.84 -21.74 2.91
N ASP A 134 8.04 -20.98 3.67
CA ASP A 134 8.15 -19.52 3.79
C ASP A 134 9.55 -19.09 4.30
N SER A 135 10.20 -19.94 5.12
CA SER A 135 11.57 -19.71 5.61
C SER A 135 12.70 -20.08 4.63
N LEU A 136 12.44 -20.79 3.52
CA LEU A 136 13.51 -21.43 2.70
C LEU A 136 14.47 -20.40 2.07
N ASP A 137 13.94 -19.33 1.51
CA ASP A 137 14.75 -18.30 0.85
C ASP A 137 15.59 -17.51 1.86
N SER A 138 15.05 -17.19 3.05
CA SER A 138 15.78 -16.59 4.16
C SER A 138 16.93 -17.48 4.63
N LEU A 139 16.74 -18.81 4.66
CA LEU A 139 17.81 -19.77 4.98
C LEU A 139 18.94 -19.74 3.92
N LEU A 140 18.59 -19.59 2.64
CA LEU A 140 19.57 -19.43 1.55
C LEU A 140 20.30 -18.08 1.63
N LEU A 141 19.57 -16.97 1.74
CA LEU A 141 20.09 -15.60 1.82
C LEU A 141 21.04 -15.36 3.00
N THR A 142 20.77 -16.04 4.12
CA THR A 142 21.60 -15.99 5.34
C THR A 142 22.75 -17.02 5.35
N ASN A 143 22.90 -17.81 4.28
CA ASN A 143 23.84 -18.94 4.18
C ASN A 143 23.72 -19.95 5.33
N SER A 144 22.49 -20.18 5.81
CA SER A 144 22.16 -21.17 6.85
C SER A 144 22.05 -22.57 6.23
N THR A 145 23.13 -23.04 5.59
CA THR A 145 23.08 -24.17 4.64
C THR A 145 22.70 -25.52 5.27
N LYS A 146 22.94 -25.71 6.58
CA LYS A 146 22.59 -26.98 7.25
C LYS A 146 21.10 -27.03 7.56
N GLU A 147 20.55 -25.90 7.96
CA GLU A 147 19.15 -25.66 8.30
C GLU A 147 18.31 -25.75 7.01
N TYR A 148 18.75 -25.06 5.96
CA TYR A 148 18.18 -25.17 4.60
C TYR A 148 18.05 -26.63 4.13
N ARG A 149 19.11 -27.45 4.27
CA ARG A 149 19.04 -28.87 3.87
C ARG A 149 17.99 -29.65 4.65
N ARG A 150 17.88 -29.44 5.97
CA ARG A 150 16.86 -30.12 6.79
C ARG A 150 15.44 -29.71 6.37
N ALA A 151 15.23 -28.42 6.13
CA ALA A 151 13.96 -27.90 5.59
C ALA A 151 13.64 -28.48 4.20
N ARG A 152 14.60 -28.45 3.27
CA ARG A 152 14.49 -29.04 1.92
C ARG A 152 14.14 -30.53 1.97
N ASP A 153 14.85 -31.31 2.78
CA ASP A 153 14.63 -32.76 2.92
C ASP A 153 13.29 -33.09 3.61
N TRP A 154 12.67 -32.13 4.31
CA TRP A 154 11.30 -32.23 4.79
C TRP A 154 10.29 -31.91 3.67
N VAL A 155 10.52 -30.84 2.91
CA VAL A 155 9.68 -30.43 1.76
C VAL A 155 9.64 -31.51 0.68
N GLU A 156 10.73 -32.23 0.43
CA GLU A 156 10.78 -33.37 -0.49
C GLU A 156 9.71 -34.43 -0.14
N LYS A 157 9.44 -34.63 1.16
CA LYS A 157 8.49 -35.62 1.70
C LYS A 157 7.07 -35.07 1.87
N LEU A 158 6.88 -33.75 1.79
CA LEU A 158 5.57 -33.09 1.87
C LEU A 158 4.67 -33.52 0.72
N THR A 159 3.37 -33.65 0.97
CA THR A 159 2.35 -33.85 -0.07
C THR A 159 1.30 -32.75 0.01
N PHE A 160 0.91 -32.20 -1.13
CA PHE A 160 -0.22 -31.27 -1.25
C PHE A 160 -1.55 -32.00 -1.48
N ASP A 161 -1.60 -33.32 -1.32
CA ASP A 161 -2.84 -34.12 -1.42
C ASP A 161 -3.72 -34.04 -0.15
N LEU A 162 -3.98 -32.81 0.29
CA LEU A 162 -4.61 -32.47 1.55
C LEU A 162 -6.11 -32.16 1.35
N GLU A 163 -6.98 -32.84 2.08
CA GLU A 163 -8.44 -32.77 1.91
C GLU A 163 -9.13 -31.78 2.84
N ASP A 164 -8.75 -30.50 2.76
CA ASP A 164 -9.40 -29.45 3.56
C ASP A 164 -9.52 -28.11 2.80
N LYS A 165 -10.06 -27.08 3.44
CA LYS A 165 -10.26 -25.73 2.92
C LYS A 165 -9.05 -24.85 3.25
N TYR A 166 -8.19 -24.60 2.26
CA TYR A 166 -7.05 -23.69 2.38
C TYR A 166 -7.33 -22.37 1.66
N HIS A 167 -6.72 -21.26 2.12
CA HIS A 167 -6.93 -19.95 1.51
C HIS A 167 -6.00 -19.76 0.30
N THR A 168 -6.60 -19.47 -0.87
CA THR A 168 -5.94 -19.49 -2.19
C THR A 168 -4.80 -18.46 -2.28
N PHE A 169 -5.05 -17.24 -1.79
CA PHE A 169 -4.10 -16.13 -1.78
C PHE A 169 -2.88 -16.46 -0.91
N GLU A 170 -3.13 -16.73 0.37
CA GLU A 170 -2.14 -17.11 1.37
C GLU A 170 -1.21 -18.26 0.93
N ILE A 171 -1.75 -19.37 0.40
CA ILE A 171 -0.92 -20.46 -0.11
C ILE A 171 -0.08 -20.01 -1.32
N THR A 172 -0.64 -19.16 -2.18
CA THR A 172 0.09 -18.66 -3.35
C THR A 172 1.26 -17.79 -2.90
N ILE A 173 1.01 -16.79 -2.05
CA ILE A 173 2.06 -15.82 -1.69
C ILE A 173 3.16 -16.45 -0.83
N ARG A 174 2.84 -17.33 0.13
CA ARG A 174 3.83 -17.97 1.03
C ARG A 174 4.43 -19.26 0.47
N VAL A 175 3.57 -20.22 0.14
CA VAL A 175 4.03 -21.59 -0.17
C VAL A 175 4.50 -21.68 -1.61
N LEU A 176 3.72 -21.18 -2.57
CA LEU A 176 4.16 -21.16 -3.97
C LEU A 176 5.29 -20.14 -4.18
N GLY A 177 5.16 -18.93 -3.62
CA GLY A 177 6.22 -17.92 -3.64
C GLY A 177 7.54 -18.41 -3.04
N GLY A 178 7.51 -19.02 -1.84
CA GLY A 178 8.69 -19.55 -1.15
C GLY A 178 9.38 -20.69 -1.90
N LEU A 179 8.61 -21.63 -2.49
CA LEU A 179 9.16 -22.69 -3.36
C LEU A 179 9.85 -22.10 -4.59
N LEU A 180 9.21 -21.15 -5.27
CA LEU A 180 9.73 -20.52 -6.48
C LEU A 180 11.00 -19.70 -6.22
N SER A 181 11.02 -18.93 -5.13
CA SER A 181 12.21 -18.17 -4.75
C SER A 181 13.35 -19.07 -4.29
N ALA A 182 13.06 -20.12 -3.49
CA ALA A 182 14.07 -21.09 -3.10
C ALA A 182 14.66 -21.85 -4.30
N TYR A 183 13.82 -22.22 -5.29
CA TYR A 183 14.29 -22.79 -6.55
C TYR A 183 15.24 -21.83 -7.28
N HIS A 184 14.84 -20.57 -7.47
CA HIS A 184 15.66 -19.57 -8.15
C HIS A 184 16.99 -19.30 -7.41
N LEU A 185 16.94 -19.07 -6.09
CA LEU A 185 18.12 -18.82 -5.26
C LEU A 185 19.04 -20.06 -5.11
N SER A 186 18.53 -21.28 -5.36
CA SER A 186 19.35 -22.49 -5.53
C SER A 186 20.11 -22.56 -6.87
N GLY A 187 20.03 -21.50 -7.68
CA GLY A 187 20.62 -21.42 -9.01
C GLY A 187 19.82 -22.17 -10.07
N GLU A 188 18.52 -22.36 -9.86
CA GLU A 188 17.61 -23.07 -10.79
C GLU A 188 18.05 -24.52 -11.08
N THR A 189 18.69 -25.17 -10.10
CA THR A 189 19.18 -26.56 -10.21
C THR A 189 18.39 -27.57 -9.38
N ASP A 190 17.67 -27.13 -8.35
CA ASP A 190 16.92 -28.02 -7.46
C ASP A 190 15.52 -28.32 -8.00
N GLN A 191 15.45 -29.21 -9.00
CA GLN A 191 14.22 -29.59 -9.68
C GLN A 191 13.09 -30.02 -8.73
N MET A 192 13.43 -30.56 -7.54
CA MET A 192 12.44 -30.95 -6.53
C MET A 192 11.58 -29.75 -6.10
N LEU A 193 12.17 -28.57 -5.90
CA LEU A 193 11.43 -27.37 -5.51
C LEU A 193 10.49 -26.89 -6.63
N LEU A 194 10.94 -26.96 -7.88
CA LEU A 194 10.12 -26.62 -9.05
C LEU A 194 8.97 -27.61 -9.24
N ASP A 195 9.22 -28.92 -9.09
CA ASP A 195 8.18 -29.95 -9.18
C ASP A 195 7.11 -29.79 -8.10
N LYS A 196 7.50 -29.40 -6.87
CA LYS A 196 6.55 -29.05 -5.79
C LYS A 196 5.75 -27.79 -6.13
N ALA A 197 6.41 -26.76 -6.69
CA ALA A 197 5.74 -25.52 -7.09
C ALA A 197 4.70 -25.80 -8.19
N VAL A 198 5.02 -26.65 -9.17
CA VAL A 198 4.09 -27.04 -10.24
C VAL A 198 2.92 -27.86 -9.71
N ASP A 199 3.12 -28.89 -8.86
CA ASP A 199 1.99 -29.64 -8.28
C ASP A 199 1.07 -28.73 -7.44
N LEU A 200 1.64 -27.80 -6.67
CA LEU A 200 0.85 -26.84 -5.90
C LEU A 200 0.06 -25.89 -6.81
N ALA A 201 0.70 -25.31 -7.84
CA ALA A 201 0.04 -24.45 -8.81
C ALA A 201 -1.11 -25.17 -9.53
N ASP A 202 -0.91 -26.40 -9.98
CA ASP A 202 -1.94 -27.21 -10.63
C ASP A 202 -3.11 -27.58 -9.69
N ARG A 203 -2.89 -27.58 -8.37
CA ARG A 203 -3.94 -27.75 -7.35
C ARG A 203 -4.68 -26.45 -7.03
N LEU A 204 -4.05 -25.30 -7.25
CA LEU A 204 -4.62 -23.96 -7.11
C LEU A 204 -5.44 -23.52 -8.33
N LEU A 205 -5.10 -23.96 -9.55
CA LEU A 205 -5.82 -23.59 -10.79
C LEU A 205 -7.36 -23.71 -10.73
N PRO A 206 -7.97 -24.73 -10.10
CA PRO A 206 -9.42 -24.84 -9.98
C PRO A 206 -10.09 -23.78 -9.08
N ALA A 207 -9.32 -22.96 -8.35
CA ALA A 207 -9.87 -21.78 -7.68
C ALA A 207 -10.36 -20.73 -8.70
N PHE A 208 -9.77 -20.70 -9.90
CA PHE A 208 -10.11 -19.76 -10.97
C PHE A 208 -11.27 -20.23 -11.86
N ASP A 209 -11.84 -21.42 -11.62
CA ASP A 209 -12.95 -22.01 -12.38
C ASP A 209 -14.31 -21.33 -12.05
N THR A 210 -14.36 -20.02 -12.30
CA THR A 210 -15.56 -19.18 -12.13
C THR A 210 -15.96 -18.56 -13.46
N PRO A 211 -17.24 -18.17 -13.66
CA PRO A 211 -17.68 -17.61 -14.95
C PRO A 211 -16.95 -16.31 -15.35
N SER A 212 -16.37 -15.58 -14.39
CA SER A 212 -15.52 -14.40 -14.67
C SER A 212 -14.03 -14.73 -14.82
N GLY A 213 -13.57 -15.87 -14.30
CA GLY A 213 -12.14 -16.20 -14.17
C GLY A 213 -11.45 -15.57 -12.95
N LEU A 214 -12.19 -14.88 -12.07
CA LEU A 214 -11.66 -14.49 -10.75
C LEU A 214 -11.49 -15.72 -9.85
N PRO A 215 -10.43 -15.78 -9.01
CA PRO A 215 -10.25 -16.86 -8.05
C PRO A 215 -11.26 -16.77 -6.90
N LEU A 216 -11.72 -17.95 -6.45
CA LEU A 216 -12.38 -18.12 -5.16
C LEU A 216 -11.34 -18.06 -4.03
N SER A 217 -11.70 -17.43 -2.90
CA SER A 217 -10.82 -17.19 -1.76
C SER A 217 -10.25 -18.45 -1.11
N PHE A 218 -10.90 -19.61 -1.28
CA PHE A 218 -10.41 -20.89 -0.79
C PHE A 218 -10.31 -21.95 -1.89
N VAL A 219 -9.54 -23.00 -1.62
CA VAL A 219 -9.34 -24.18 -2.47
C VAL A 219 -9.25 -25.44 -1.61
N ASN A 220 -9.64 -26.59 -2.18
CA ASN A 220 -9.30 -27.91 -1.65
C ASN A 220 -8.24 -28.58 -2.54
N LEU A 221 -7.04 -28.76 -1.99
CA LEU A 221 -5.85 -29.16 -2.75
C LEU A 221 -5.90 -30.61 -3.26
N LYS A 222 -6.56 -31.52 -2.53
CA LYS A 222 -6.80 -32.89 -2.96
C LYS A 222 -7.95 -33.00 -3.97
N LYS A 223 -9.09 -32.39 -3.68
CA LYS A 223 -10.28 -32.42 -4.56
C LYS A 223 -10.10 -31.57 -5.81
N ARG A 224 -9.07 -30.70 -5.84
CA ARG A 224 -8.78 -29.76 -6.93
C ARG A 224 -10.05 -28.95 -7.27
N GLN A 225 -10.56 -28.24 -6.25
CA GLN A 225 -11.83 -27.53 -6.30
C GLN A 225 -11.75 -26.19 -5.55
N GLY A 226 -12.12 -25.09 -6.21
CA GLY A 226 -12.32 -23.80 -5.55
C GLY A 226 -13.54 -23.79 -4.60
N ILE A 227 -13.42 -23.07 -3.49
CA ILE A 227 -14.43 -22.94 -2.44
C ILE A 227 -14.67 -21.45 -2.18
N ALA A 228 -15.93 -21.02 -2.27
CA ALA A 228 -16.30 -19.63 -2.04
C ALA A 228 -16.28 -19.27 -0.53
N ASP A 229 -15.88 -18.05 -0.19
CA ASP A 229 -15.93 -17.55 1.19
C ASP A 229 -17.37 -17.19 1.58
N MET A 230 -18.08 -18.13 2.22
CA MET A 230 -19.46 -17.93 2.64
C MET A 230 -19.61 -16.90 3.76
N ASP A 231 -18.57 -16.65 4.56
CA ASP A 231 -18.60 -15.61 5.61
C ASP A 231 -18.62 -14.21 4.97
N ASN A 232 -17.95 -14.06 3.83
CA ASN A 232 -18.04 -12.89 2.94
C ASN A 232 -19.01 -13.08 1.75
N ARG A 233 -20.09 -13.87 1.93
CA ARG A 233 -21.21 -14.05 0.98
C ARG A 233 -20.83 -14.59 -0.41
N GLY A 234 -19.71 -15.30 -0.50
CA GLY A 234 -19.12 -15.81 -1.73
C GLY A 234 -18.42 -14.75 -2.58
N TRP A 235 -18.11 -13.58 -2.01
CA TRP A 235 -17.28 -12.57 -2.66
C TRP A 235 -15.79 -12.91 -2.51
N THR A 236 -14.97 -12.44 -3.44
CA THR A 236 -13.51 -12.54 -3.38
C THR A 236 -12.93 -11.16 -3.08
N SER A 237 -11.87 -11.07 -2.28
CA SER A 237 -11.23 -9.77 -2.03
C SER A 237 -10.42 -9.32 -3.25
N VAL A 238 -10.27 -8.01 -3.43
CA VAL A 238 -9.47 -7.50 -4.55
C VAL A 238 -7.98 -7.75 -4.35
N ALA A 239 -7.44 -7.63 -3.13
CA ALA A 239 -6.08 -8.08 -2.86
C ALA A 239 -5.91 -9.59 -3.11
N GLU A 240 -6.82 -10.44 -2.64
CA GLU A 240 -6.76 -11.90 -2.85
C GLU A 240 -6.72 -12.29 -4.34
N ALA A 241 -7.52 -11.62 -5.18
CA ALA A 241 -7.51 -11.87 -6.62
C ALA A 241 -6.34 -11.17 -7.35
N GLY A 242 -5.97 -9.98 -6.90
CA GLY A 242 -4.98 -9.09 -7.51
C GLY A 242 -3.54 -9.33 -7.07
N THR A 243 -3.28 -10.38 -6.27
CA THR A 243 -1.97 -10.66 -5.66
C THR A 243 -1.59 -12.15 -5.76
N LEU A 244 -1.73 -12.69 -6.97
CA LEU A 244 -1.32 -14.05 -7.37
C LEU A 244 -0.41 -14.03 -8.61
N GLN A 245 -0.19 -12.84 -9.17
CA GLN A 245 0.26 -12.70 -10.55
C GLN A 245 1.75 -12.92 -10.69
N LEU A 246 2.58 -12.59 -9.68
CA LEU A 246 4.03 -12.74 -9.79
C LEU A 246 4.44 -14.21 -9.76
N GLU A 247 3.82 -14.97 -8.87
CA GLU A 247 4.03 -16.40 -8.65
C GLU A 247 3.55 -17.19 -9.87
N PHE A 248 2.29 -16.96 -10.29
CA PHE A 248 1.77 -17.62 -11.47
C PHE A 248 2.47 -17.19 -12.75
N LYS A 249 2.91 -15.92 -12.93
CA LYS A 249 3.64 -15.50 -14.14
C LYS A 249 5.02 -16.13 -14.27
N TYR A 250 5.73 -16.37 -13.17
CA TYR A 250 7.05 -17.02 -13.20
C TYR A 250 6.95 -18.50 -13.62
N LEU A 251 5.85 -19.19 -13.29
CA LEU A 251 5.54 -20.52 -13.83
C LEU A 251 4.92 -20.48 -15.25
N SER A 252 3.95 -19.60 -15.48
CA SER A 252 3.20 -19.47 -16.73
C SER A 252 2.56 -18.09 -16.88
N HIS A 253 3.11 -17.29 -17.79
CA HIS A 253 2.70 -15.91 -18.06
C HIS A 253 1.18 -15.69 -18.26
N LEU A 254 0.45 -16.70 -18.78
CA LEU A 254 -0.93 -16.53 -19.23
C LEU A 254 -2.00 -16.49 -18.12
N THR A 255 -1.76 -17.11 -16.96
CA THR A 255 -2.80 -17.25 -15.91
C THR A 255 -3.11 -15.90 -15.25
N GLY A 256 -2.08 -15.17 -14.82
CA GLY A 256 -2.25 -13.88 -14.13
C GLY A 256 -2.89 -12.77 -14.98
N LYS A 257 -2.62 -12.76 -16.29
CA LYS A 257 -3.11 -11.74 -17.25
C LYS A 257 -4.65 -11.67 -17.30
N LYS A 258 -5.33 -12.83 -17.20
CA LYS A 258 -6.81 -12.91 -17.28
C LYS A 258 -7.51 -12.20 -16.11
N VAL A 259 -7.04 -12.40 -14.89
CA VAL A 259 -7.64 -11.81 -13.68
C VAL A 259 -7.54 -10.29 -13.71
N MET A 260 -6.36 -9.76 -14.03
CA MET A 260 -6.14 -8.32 -14.13
C MET A 260 -6.99 -7.68 -15.22
N ASP A 261 -7.23 -8.40 -16.33
CA ASP A 261 -8.16 -7.97 -17.38
C ASP A 261 -9.63 -7.91 -16.94
N VAL A 262 -10.05 -8.70 -15.95
CA VAL A 262 -11.40 -8.61 -15.36
C VAL A 262 -11.50 -7.36 -14.48
N ILE A 263 -10.51 -7.16 -13.59
CA ILE A 263 -10.44 -6.03 -12.65
C ILE A 263 -10.39 -4.71 -13.43
N ARG A 264 -9.48 -4.59 -14.41
CA ARG A 264 -9.27 -3.39 -15.23
C ARG A 264 -10.50 -2.95 -16.02
N LYS A 265 -11.40 -3.88 -16.37
CA LYS A 265 -12.65 -3.57 -17.11
C LYS A 265 -13.77 -3.05 -16.21
N GLN A 266 -13.63 -3.12 -14.89
CA GLN A 266 -14.65 -2.63 -13.97
C GLN A 266 -14.54 -1.11 -13.73
N PRO A 267 -15.67 -0.41 -13.50
CA PRO A 267 -15.65 0.99 -13.16
C PRO A 267 -14.99 1.21 -11.78
N ASN A 268 -13.91 1.98 -11.76
CA ASN A 268 -13.17 2.38 -10.57
C ASN A 268 -13.35 3.90 -10.30
N LYS A 269 -12.71 4.42 -9.25
CA LYS A 269 -12.68 5.87 -8.96
C LYS A 269 -11.23 6.38 -8.93
N ASP A 270 -10.76 6.94 -10.05
CA ASP A 270 -9.37 7.41 -10.20
C ASP A 270 -8.37 6.28 -9.84
N GLY A 271 -8.53 5.09 -10.42
CA GLY A 271 -7.72 3.90 -10.10
C GLY A 271 -8.06 3.22 -8.76
N LEU A 272 -8.83 3.85 -7.86
CA LEU A 272 -9.23 3.26 -6.58
C LEU A 272 -10.38 2.26 -6.74
N VAL A 273 -10.24 1.10 -6.08
CA VAL A 273 -11.15 -0.05 -6.21
C VAL A 273 -11.77 -0.43 -4.84
N PRO A 274 -13.05 -0.81 -4.78
CA PRO A 274 -13.67 -1.40 -3.58
C PRO A 274 -13.02 -2.75 -3.24
N ILE A 275 -12.91 -3.09 -1.95
CA ILE A 275 -12.17 -4.29 -1.50
C ILE A 275 -12.79 -5.64 -1.89
N PHE A 276 -14.00 -5.69 -2.45
CA PHE A 276 -14.68 -6.93 -2.83
C PHE A 276 -15.15 -6.95 -4.29
N MET A 277 -15.08 -8.13 -4.91
CA MET A 277 -15.63 -8.46 -6.22
C MET A 277 -16.49 -9.72 -6.17
N ARG A 278 -17.40 -9.85 -7.14
CA ARG A 278 -18.19 -11.08 -7.30
C ARG A 278 -17.52 -12.03 -8.29
N PRO A 279 -17.20 -13.28 -7.93
CA PRO A 279 -16.60 -14.24 -8.86
C PRO A 279 -17.52 -14.70 -10.00
N ASP A 280 -18.84 -14.53 -9.87
CA ASP A 280 -19.81 -14.89 -10.91
C ASP A 280 -19.88 -13.89 -12.07
N THR A 281 -19.80 -12.58 -11.78
CA THR A 281 -19.91 -11.51 -12.79
C THR A 281 -18.61 -10.77 -13.08
N GLY A 282 -17.61 -10.89 -12.20
CA GLY A 282 -16.38 -10.09 -12.27
C GLY A 282 -16.57 -8.63 -11.85
N SER A 283 -17.73 -8.24 -11.31
CA SER A 283 -18.04 -6.85 -10.94
C SER A 283 -17.66 -6.53 -9.50
N PHE A 284 -17.19 -5.29 -9.23
CA PHE A 284 -17.02 -4.80 -7.87
C PHE A 284 -18.33 -4.84 -7.07
N VAL A 285 -18.19 -5.12 -5.78
CA VAL A 285 -19.25 -4.96 -4.78
C VAL A 285 -19.06 -3.58 -4.14
N PHE A 286 -20.14 -2.81 -4.04
CA PHE A 286 -20.12 -1.53 -3.33
C PHE A 286 -19.80 -1.77 -1.85
N SER A 287 -18.57 -1.44 -1.48
CA SER A 287 -17.90 -1.77 -0.21
C SER A 287 -16.80 -0.74 0.07
N ASP A 288 -16.09 -0.89 1.19
CA ASP A 288 -14.96 -0.06 1.58
C ASP A 288 -13.93 0.10 0.45
N ILE A 289 -13.34 1.29 0.32
CA ILE A 289 -12.09 1.50 -0.42
C ILE A 289 -11.03 1.84 0.62
N ARG A 290 -10.05 0.95 0.77
CA ARG A 290 -8.93 1.10 1.71
C ARG A 290 -7.68 0.42 1.16
N LEU A 291 -6.52 0.84 1.67
CA LEU A 291 -5.20 0.32 1.31
C LEU A 291 -4.57 -0.53 2.43
N GLY A 292 -5.32 -0.83 3.48
CA GLY A 292 -5.02 -1.96 4.37
C GLY A 292 -5.70 -3.23 3.87
N SER A 293 -5.94 -4.16 4.80
CA SER A 293 -6.37 -5.54 4.52
C SER A 293 -7.49 -5.63 3.47
N ARG A 294 -7.28 -6.49 2.46
CA ARG A 294 -8.17 -6.79 1.31
C ARG A 294 -8.07 -5.81 0.14
N GLY A 295 -7.25 -4.76 0.22
CA GLY A 295 -7.05 -3.78 -0.84
C GLY A 295 -5.58 -3.47 -1.13
N ASP A 296 -4.76 -3.33 -0.08
CA ASP A 296 -3.29 -3.30 -0.08
C ASP A 296 -2.58 -3.87 -1.33
N SER A 297 -2.37 -5.18 -1.37
CA SER A 297 -1.36 -5.80 -2.24
C SER A 297 -1.76 -5.89 -3.72
N TYR A 298 -3.04 -5.62 -4.03
CA TYR A 298 -3.46 -5.35 -5.41
C TYR A 298 -2.70 -4.14 -5.99
N TYR A 299 -2.57 -3.04 -5.23
CA TYR A 299 -1.90 -1.82 -5.70
C TYR A 299 -0.38 -2.02 -5.83
N GLU A 300 0.19 -2.80 -4.93
CA GLU A 300 1.58 -3.26 -4.93
C GLU A 300 1.91 -4.04 -6.22
N TYR A 301 1.08 -5.05 -6.53
CA TYR A 301 1.27 -5.95 -7.68
C TYR A 301 1.07 -5.29 -9.04
N LEU A 302 0.52 -4.06 -9.13
CA LEU A 302 0.53 -3.30 -10.38
C LEU A 302 1.96 -2.97 -10.80
N SER A 303 2.71 -2.25 -9.96
CA SER A 303 4.10 -1.88 -10.27
C SER A 303 5.01 -3.11 -10.34
N LYS A 304 4.86 -4.04 -9.39
CA LYS A 304 5.69 -5.26 -9.32
C LYS A 304 5.52 -6.14 -10.56
N GLN A 305 4.31 -6.28 -11.13
CA GLN A 305 4.11 -6.99 -12.41
C GLN A 305 4.84 -6.33 -13.58
N TYR A 306 4.79 -5.00 -13.68
CA TYR A 306 5.50 -4.26 -14.72
C TYR A 306 7.02 -4.46 -14.62
N PHE A 307 7.58 -4.40 -13.41
CA PHE A 307 9.02 -4.64 -13.21
C PHE A 307 9.39 -6.10 -13.47
N GLN A 308 8.61 -7.07 -12.97
CA GLN A 308 8.90 -8.50 -13.10
C GLN A 308 8.99 -8.93 -14.57
N THR A 309 8.08 -8.47 -15.44
CA THR A 309 8.11 -8.81 -16.87
C THR A 309 9.04 -7.92 -17.69
N ASN A 310 10.13 -7.46 -17.06
CA ASN A 310 11.16 -6.60 -17.62
C ASN A 310 10.58 -5.41 -18.39
N ARG A 311 9.56 -4.76 -17.80
CA ARG A 311 8.91 -3.54 -18.29
C ARG A 311 8.19 -3.70 -19.64
N THR A 312 7.92 -4.93 -20.06
CA THR A 312 7.25 -5.24 -21.34
C THR A 312 5.72 -5.13 -21.31
N GLU A 313 5.11 -5.05 -20.12
CA GLU A 313 3.65 -4.94 -19.95
C GLU A 313 3.25 -3.57 -19.39
N PRO A 314 3.30 -2.48 -20.19
CA PRO A 314 3.08 -1.11 -19.72
C PRO A 314 1.68 -0.87 -19.11
N VAL A 315 0.70 -1.72 -19.43
CA VAL A 315 -0.65 -1.68 -18.85
C VAL A 315 -0.65 -1.64 -17.32
N TYR A 316 0.27 -2.33 -16.64
CA TYR A 316 0.31 -2.31 -15.18
C TYR A 316 1.01 -1.06 -14.62
N LEU A 317 1.92 -0.44 -15.38
CA LEU A 317 2.45 0.89 -15.06
C LEU A 317 1.34 1.95 -15.22
N ASP A 318 0.53 1.88 -16.27
CA ASP A 318 -0.61 2.78 -16.47
C ASP A 318 -1.62 2.66 -15.30
N MET A 319 -1.99 1.44 -14.92
CA MET A 319 -2.86 1.19 -13.77
C MET A 319 -2.25 1.65 -12.44
N HIS A 320 -0.94 1.44 -12.24
CA HIS A 320 -0.22 1.92 -11.07
C HIS A 320 -0.24 3.46 -10.99
N ASN A 321 0.09 4.15 -12.09
CA ASN A 321 0.12 5.61 -12.16
C ASN A 321 -1.28 6.23 -11.93
N GLU A 322 -2.34 5.60 -12.46
CA GLU A 322 -3.73 5.99 -12.19
C GLU A 322 -4.04 5.86 -10.69
N ALA A 323 -3.75 4.69 -10.10
CA ALA A 323 -4.02 4.42 -8.70
C ALA A 323 -3.21 5.34 -7.76
N MET A 324 -1.90 5.51 -7.98
CA MET A 324 -1.05 6.41 -7.19
C MET A 324 -1.56 7.86 -7.24
N SER A 325 -2.00 8.32 -8.42
CA SER A 325 -2.66 9.63 -8.57
C SER A 325 -3.98 9.72 -7.80
N GLY A 326 -4.82 8.68 -7.86
CA GLY A 326 -6.07 8.59 -7.09
C GLY A 326 -5.87 8.59 -5.58
N ILE A 327 -4.88 7.84 -5.09
CA ILE A 327 -4.49 7.78 -3.68
C ILE A 327 -4.09 9.17 -3.21
N LYS A 328 -3.14 9.83 -3.89
CA LYS A 328 -2.70 11.20 -3.57
C LYS A 328 -3.88 12.20 -3.56
N LYS A 329 -4.77 12.09 -4.54
CA LYS A 329 -5.94 12.98 -4.72
C LYS A 329 -7.05 12.79 -3.68
N LEU A 330 -7.33 11.54 -3.29
CA LEU A 330 -8.55 11.20 -2.55
C LEU A 330 -8.30 10.70 -1.13
N LEU A 331 -7.19 10.01 -0.87
CA LEU A 331 -6.94 9.29 0.38
C LEU A 331 -5.76 9.85 1.18
N LEU A 332 -4.73 10.39 0.53
CA LEU A 332 -3.60 10.99 1.22
C LEU A 332 -4.04 12.26 1.96
N LYS A 333 -3.68 12.36 3.26
CA LYS A 333 -3.97 13.47 4.18
C LYS A 333 -2.71 13.88 4.92
N LYS A 334 -2.73 15.06 5.53
CA LYS A 334 -1.73 15.51 6.52
C LYS A 334 -2.34 15.49 7.92
N SER A 335 -1.59 15.05 8.92
CA SER A 335 -2.03 15.02 10.32
C SER A 335 -2.16 16.43 10.93
N ALA A 336 -2.93 16.56 12.01
CA ALA A 336 -3.36 17.88 12.50
C ALA A 336 -2.27 18.72 13.20
N THR A 337 -1.12 18.15 13.57
CA THR A 337 -0.01 18.89 14.21
C THR A 337 1.35 18.71 13.55
N LYS A 338 1.87 17.48 13.46
CA LYS A 338 3.20 17.22 12.85
C LYS A 338 3.18 17.25 11.30
N GLY A 339 2.01 17.36 10.67
CA GLY A 339 1.87 17.32 9.21
C GLY A 339 2.16 15.95 8.58
N LEU A 340 2.15 14.87 9.38
CA LEU A 340 2.45 13.51 8.94
C LEU A 340 1.52 13.07 7.81
N MET A 341 2.08 12.52 6.73
CA MET A 341 1.30 12.03 5.60
C MET A 341 0.69 10.67 5.92
N TYR A 342 -0.63 10.54 5.87
CA TYR A 342 -1.33 9.27 6.12
C TYR A 342 -2.41 9.00 5.07
N VAL A 343 -2.77 7.74 4.88
CA VAL A 343 -3.83 7.32 3.95
C VAL A 343 -5.12 7.09 4.74
N SER A 344 -6.21 7.76 4.37
CA SER A 344 -7.54 7.52 4.91
C SER A 344 -8.26 6.38 4.17
N GLU A 345 -9.30 5.83 4.82
CA GLU A 345 -10.23 4.90 4.19
C GLU A 345 -11.51 5.62 3.74
N LEU A 346 -12.13 5.15 2.67
CA LEU A 346 -13.48 5.57 2.27
C LEU A 346 -14.47 4.45 2.58
N LEU A 347 -15.33 4.66 3.57
CA LEU A 347 -16.29 3.66 4.04
C LEU A 347 -17.72 3.98 3.58
N PRO A 348 -18.49 3.01 3.08
CA PRO A 348 -19.88 3.24 2.69
C PRO A 348 -20.77 3.50 3.93
N ARG A 349 -21.40 4.68 3.99
CA ARG A 349 -22.38 5.03 5.03
C ARG A 349 -23.73 5.37 4.43
N ARG A 350 -24.79 4.88 5.09
CA ARG A 350 -26.18 5.14 4.73
C ARG A 350 -26.66 6.45 5.38
N LYS A 351 -27.18 7.38 4.58
CA LYS A 351 -27.86 8.59 5.05
C LYS A 351 -29.31 8.33 5.46
N ALA A 352 -29.92 9.32 6.11
CA ALA A 352 -31.33 9.32 6.49
C ALA A 352 -32.27 9.06 5.29
N GLU A 353 -31.90 9.57 4.11
CA GLU A 353 -32.65 9.42 2.85
C GLU A 353 -32.47 8.04 2.19
N GLY A 354 -31.73 7.12 2.83
CA GLY A 354 -31.45 5.78 2.31
C GLY A 354 -30.34 5.70 1.25
N ILE A 355 -29.82 6.85 0.79
CA ILE A 355 -28.67 6.94 -0.11
C ILE A 355 -27.39 6.53 0.62
N PHE A 356 -26.54 5.75 -0.04
CA PHE A 356 -25.19 5.46 0.45
C PHE A 356 -24.18 6.46 -0.11
N GLU A 357 -23.26 6.94 0.71
CA GLU A 357 -22.10 7.72 0.29
C GLU A 357 -20.80 7.11 0.83
N MET A 358 -19.68 7.41 0.18
CA MET A 358 -18.35 7.03 0.66
C MET A 358 -17.80 8.11 1.58
N VAL A 359 -17.52 7.75 2.84
CA VAL A 359 -17.12 8.67 3.92
C VAL A 359 -15.67 8.44 4.32
N ASP A 360 -14.88 9.51 4.24
CA ASP A 360 -13.49 9.55 4.71
C ASP A 360 -13.39 9.22 6.20
N THR A 361 -12.51 8.29 6.52
CA THR A 361 -12.23 7.81 7.88
C THR A 361 -10.71 7.82 8.08
N PRO A 362 -10.18 8.54 9.09
CA PRO A 362 -8.75 8.72 9.29
C PRO A 362 -8.11 7.51 10.00
N LYS A 363 -8.41 6.30 9.53
CA LYS A 363 -7.86 5.03 9.99
C LYS A 363 -6.75 4.61 9.02
N GLN A 364 -5.65 4.09 9.54
CA GLN A 364 -4.58 3.48 8.77
C GLN A 364 -4.13 2.19 9.47
N ASP A 365 -4.10 1.09 8.73
CA ASP A 365 -3.54 -0.18 9.19
C ASP A 365 -2.01 -0.14 9.06
N HIS A 366 -1.27 -0.86 9.90
CA HIS A 366 0.19 -1.00 9.75
C HIS A 366 0.56 -1.53 8.36
N LEU A 367 -0.27 -2.42 7.80
CA LEU A 367 -0.21 -2.92 6.41
C LEU A 367 0.13 -1.79 5.42
N VAL A 368 -0.56 -0.64 5.49
CA VAL A 368 -0.43 0.51 4.57
C VAL A 368 1.02 1.02 4.47
N CYS A 369 1.89 0.71 5.42
CA CYS A 369 3.29 1.08 5.38
C CYS A 369 4.08 0.46 4.20
N PHE A 370 3.57 -0.58 3.52
CA PHE A 370 4.11 -1.08 2.24
C PHE A 370 4.09 0.01 1.14
N LEU A 371 3.14 0.94 1.24
CA LEU A 371 2.87 1.91 0.17
C LEU A 371 4.02 2.91 -0.01
N GLY A 372 4.81 3.15 1.04
CA GLY A 372 6.04 3.94 0.98
C GLY A 372 7.02 3.38 -0.06
N ALA A 373 7.34 2.08 0.04
CA ALA A 373 8.11 1.34 -0.96
C ALA A 373 7.48 1.45 -2.36
N THR A 374 6.17 1.23 -2.46
CA THR A 374 5.45 1.22 -3.75
C THR A 374 5.56 2.55 -4.51
N PHE A 375 5.38 3.68 -3.83
CA PHE A 375 5.58 5.01 -4.42
C PHE A 375 7.04 5.23 -4.87
N LEU A 376 8.01 4.87 -4.01
CA LEU A 376 9.44 5.06 -4.30
C LEU A 376 9.94 4.16 -5.45
N LEU A 377 9.43 2.93 -5.56
CA LEU A 377 9.71 2.04 -6.69
C LEU A 377 9.10 2.56 -7.99
N GLY A 378 7.87 3.10 -7.97
CA GLY A 378 7.26 3.75 -9.12
C GLY A 378 8.11 4.92 -9.62
N ALA A 379 8.42 5.87 -8.73
CA ALA A 379 9.20 7.07 -9.06
C ALA A 379 10.63 6.76 -9.55
N SER A 380 11.30 5.74 -8.97
CA SER A 380 12.64 5.27 -9.37
C SER A 380 12.65 4.25 -10.51
N ASN A 381 11.50 3.96 -11.11
CA ASN A 381 11.32 2.94 -12.16
C ASN A 381 11.98 1.59 -11.77
N GLY A 382 11.68 1.09 -10.57
CA GLY A 382 12.23 -0.15 -10.02
C GLY A 382 13.75 -0.08 -9.86
N ASN A 383 14.23 0.94 -9.13
CA ASN A 383 15.64 1.14 -8.81
C ASN A 383 16.60 1.16 -10.03
N THR A 384 16.20 1.82 -11.12
CA THR A 384 17.03 1.94 -12.34
C THR A 384 17.75 3.29 -12.49
N LEU A 385 17.55 4.19 -11.54
CA LEU A 385 18.22 5.49 -11.48
C LEU A 385 19.60 5.38 -10.82
N PRO A 386 20.54 6.29 -11.11
CA PRO A 386 21.77 6.44 -10.33
C PRO A 386 21.47 6.68 -8.84
N LEU A 387 22.40 6.31 -7.96
CA LEU A 387 22.33 6.56 -6.52
C LEU A 387 23.40 7.58 -6.12
N PRO A 388 23.04 8.68 -5.41
CA PRO A 388 21.68 9.13 -5.14
C PRO A 388 21.01 9.63 -6.45
N PRO A 389 19.67 9.56 -6.56
CA PRO A 389 18.98 10.02 -7.77
C PRO A 389 18.98 11.55 -7.86
N ASP A 390 19.10 12.07 -9.08
CA ASP A 390 18.91 13.50 -9.35
C ASP A 390 17.42 13.85 -9.31
N GLU A 391 16.91 14.21 -8.12
CA GLU A 391 15.52 14.65 -7.92
C GLU A 391 15.12 15.84 -8.81
N SER A 392 16.09 16.63 -9.33
CA SER A 392 15.80 17.75 -10.25
C SER A 392 15.47 17.30 -11.69
N SER A 393 15.80 16.06 -12.04
CA SER A 393 15.46 15.42 -13.32
C SER A 393 14.06 14.79 -13.35
N PHE A 394 13.38 14.72 -12.20
CA PHE A 394 12.10 14.04 -12.07
C PHE A 394 10.98 14.83 -12.75
N SER A 395 10.04 14.11 -13.37
CA SER A 395 8.75 14.71 -13.75
C SER A 395 7.94 15.09 -12.50
N GLU A 396 6.96 15.99 -12.66
CA GLU A 396 6.08 16.44 -11.57
C GLU A 396 5.40 15.26 -10.85
N SER A 397 4.90 14.27 -11.60
CA SER A 397 4.30 13.06 -10.98
C SER A 397 5.33 12.23 -10.21
N GLN A 398 6.53 12.03 -10.75
CA GLN A 398 7.59 11.29 -10.05
C GLN A 398 8.02 12.01 -8.77
N LEU A 399 8.11 13.34 -8.79
CA LEU A 399 8.44 14.12 -7.60
C LEU A 399 7.33 14.04 -6.55
N ASP A 400 6.05 14.12 -6.95
CA ASP A 400 4.91 13.93 -6.06
C ASP A 400 4.89 12.53 -5.43
N ASP A 401 5.15 11.49 -6.22
CA ASP A 401 5.25 10.10 -5.74
C ASP A 401 6.44 9.92 -4.80
N TRP A 402 7.59 10.51 -5.14
CA TRP A 402 8.80 10.49 -4.30
C TRP A 402 8.57 11.16 -2.94
N VAL A 403 7.91 12.33 -2.93
CA VAL A 403 7.54 13.05 -1.70
C VAL A 403 6.49 12.27 -0.91
N ALA A 404 5.46 11.73 -1.55
CA ALA A 404 4.44 10.91 -0.89
C ALA A 404 5.04 9.65 -0.23
N GLY A 405 5.93 8.95 -0.94
CA GLY A 405 6.67 7.80 -0.44
C GLY A 405 7.53 8.16 0.78
N LYS A 406 8.42 9.16 0.66
CA LYS A 406 9.23 9.65 1.79
C LYS A 406 8.38 10.07 3.00
N GLY A 407 7.25 10.75 2.74
CA GLY A 407 6.31 11.24 3.76
C GLY A 407 5.56 10.12 4.50
N LEU A 408 5.07 9.10 3.79
CA LEU A 408 4.39 7.95 4.37
C LEU A 408 5.33 7.11 5.25
N ILE A 409 6.57 6.89 4.81
CA ILE A 409 7.58 6.17 5.60
C ILE A 409 7.86 6.91 6.90
N ARG A 410 8.00 8.24 6.87
CA ARG A 410 8.17 9.06 8.08
C ARG A 410 6.99 8.90 9.06
N THR A 411 5.76 8.83 8.56
CA THR A 411 4.57 8.58 9.39
C THR A 411 4.57 7.18 10.01
N CYS A 412 4.93 6.16 9.23
CA CYS A 412 5.07 4.79 9.74
C CYS A 412 6.16 4.71 10.82
N VAL A 413 7.31 5.35 10.63
CA VAL A 413 8.33 5.46 11.68
C VAL A 413 7.79 6.22 12.91
N ASP A 414 6.98 7.28 12.74
CA ASP A 414 6.38 7.99 13.88
C ASP A 414 5.44 7.13 14.73
N THR A 415 4.77 6.11 14.16
CA THR A 415 3.94 5.17 14.94
C THR A 415 4.77 4.20 15.78
N TYR A 416 5.97 3.82 15.32
CA TYR A 416 6.97 3.15 16.17
C TYR A 416 7.48 4.09 17.26
N MET A 417 8.03 5.26 16.88
CA MET A 417 8.75 6.15 17.79
C MET A 417 7.86 6.88 18.81
N SER A 418 6.55 7.01 18.54
CA SER A 418 5.56 7.62 19.46
C SER A 418 4.75 6.58 20.26
N SER A 419 5.14 5.29 20.25
CA SER A 419 4.65 4.25 21.16
C SER A 419 5.55 4.12 22.40
N LYS A 420 5.10 3.45 23.46
CA LYS A 420 5.96 3.23 24.64
C LYS A 420 6.98 2.10 24.47
N THR A 421 6.71 1.11 23.62
CA THR A 421 7.64 0.00 23.33
C THR A 421 8.64 0.32 22.22
N GLY A 422 8.40 1.37 21.43
CA GLY A 422 9.13 1.60 20.17
C GLY A 422 8.66 0.67 19.03
N LEU A 423 7.42 0.14 19.11
CA LEU A 423 6.81 -0.74 18.12
C LEU A 423 5.47 -0.16 17.66
N ALA A 424 5.16 -0.21 16.37
CA ALA A 424 3.86 0.27 15.89
C ALA A 424 2.71 -0.69 16.25
N PRO A 425 1.51 -0.16 16.54
CA PRO A 425 0.30 -0.95 16.69
C PRO A 425 -0.27 -1.41 15.33
N GLU A 426 -1.09 -2.46 15.33
CA GLU A 426 -1.78 -3.01 14.14
C GLU A 426 -2.59 -1.94 13.38
N ILE A 427 -3.29 -1.04 14.10
CA ILE A 427 -4.14 0.00 13.49
C ILE A 427 -4.05 1.31 14.27
N VAL A 428 -3.79 2.41 13.56
CA VAL A 428 -3.86 3.78 14.09
C VAL A 428 -5.04 4.56 13.53
N ASN A 429 -5.53 5.53 14.30
CA ASN A 429 -6.48 6.56 13.84
C ASN A 429 -5.86 7.94 14.08
N PHE A 430 -5.99 8.87 13.14
CA PHE A 430 -5.41 10.21 13.25
C PHE A 430 -6.39 11.20 13.88
N TYR A 431 -5.87 12.07 14.76
CA TYR A 431 -6.64 13.16 15.34
C TYR A 431 -6.92 14.24 14.28
N LEU A 432 -8.20 14.50 14.00
CA LEU A 432 -8.63 15.53 13.05
C LEU A 432 -8.55 16.97 13.62
N ARG A 433 -8.39 17.13 14.94
CA ARG A 433 -8.27 18.44 15.60
C ARG A 433 -6.90 18.58 16.25
N ALA A 434 -6.19 19.66 15.92
CA ALA A 434 -4.88 19.95 16.48
C ALA A 434 -4.87 20.05 18.02
N ALA A 435 -5.99 20.44 18.63
CA ALA A 435 -6.13 20.47 20.09
C ALA A 435 -6.09 19.07 20.72
N ASP A 436 -6.68 18.06 20.08
CA ASP A 436 -6.69 16.68 20.58
C ASP A 436 -5.30 16.05 20.46
N ALA A 437 -4.65 16.24 19.31
CA ALA A 437 -3.27 15.79 19.08
C ALA A 437 -2.28 16.43 20.07
N LYS A 438 -2.39 17.74 20.32
CA LYS A 438 -1.56 18.44 21.33
C LYS A 438 -1.81 17.93 22.74
N ALA A 439 -3.05 17.61 23.10
CA ALA A 439 -3.39 17.04 24.40
C ALA A 439 -2.87 15.59 24.56
N ALA A 440 -2.82 14.81 23.49
CA ALA A 440 -2.27 13.45 23.47
C ALA A 440 -0.74 13.39 23.36
N GLY A 441 -0.08 14.49 22.94
CA GLY A 441 1.35 14.52 22.67
C GLY A 441 1.77 13.86 21.35
N ARG A 442 0.82 13.32 20.57
CA ARG A 442 1.04 12.68 19.28
C ARG A 442 -0.18 12.83 18.36
N ASP A 443 0.03 12.70 17.05
CA ASP A 443 -0.97 12.92 16.01
C ASP A 443 -1.99 11.77 15.84
N TRP A 444 -1.76 10.62 16.47
CA TRP A 444 -2.53 9.40 16.29
C TRP A 444 -2.89 8.70 17.60
N PHE A 445 -3.90 7.83 17.55
CA PHE A 445 -4.38 7.03 18.68
C PHE A 445 -4.85 5.65 18.24
N ILE A 446 -4.81 4.69 19.16
CA ILE A 446 -5.39 3.36 18.98
C ILE A 446 -6.87 3.41 19.35
N ASN A 447 -7.75 2.84 18.53
CA ASN A 447 -9.19 2.98 18.70
C ASN A 447 -9.77 2.03 19.77
N SER A 448 -9.86 2.50 21.00
CA SER A 448 -10.37 1.73 22.15
C SER A 448 -11.90 1.52 22.20
N ARG A 449 -12.66 1.79 21.12
CA ARG A 449 -14.14 1.72 21.14
C ARG A 449 -14.76 0.32 21.34
N LYS A 450 -13.95 -0.74 21.52
CA LYS A 450 -14.38 -2.11 21.87
C LYS A 450 -14.06 -2.50 23.32
N LEU A 451 -14.01 -1.54 24.25
CA LEU A 451 -13.72 -1.69 25.70
C LEU A 451 -14.75 -2.50 26.52
N THR A 452 -15.38 -3.54 25.96
CA THR A 452 -16.33 -4.43 26.69
C THR A 452 -15.70 -5.74 27.20
N TYR A 453 -14.39 -5.92 27.02
CA TYR A 453 -13.61 -7.03 27.57
C TYR A 453 -12.40 -6.49 28.36
N PRO A 454 -11.82 -7.27 29.30
CA PRO A 454 -10.62 -6.88 30.07
C PRO A 454 -9.32 -6.91 29.23
N GLU A 455 -9.40 -7.32 27.97
CA GLU A 455 -8.27 -7.41 27.04
C GLU A 455 -8.01 -6.07 26.33
N PRO A 456 -6.76 -5.75 25.96
CA PRO A 456 -6.45 -4.59 25.14
C PRO A 456 -7.11 -4.71 23.74
N PRO A 457 -7.35 -3.58 23.05
CA PRO A 457 -7.88 -3.62 21.69
C PRO A 457 -6.97 -4.42 20.75
N ILE A 458 -7.53 -5.24 19.86
CA ILE A 458 -6.75 -5.94 18.82
C ILE A 458 -5.95 -4.97 17.94
N ASP A 459 -6.46 -3.76 17.76
CA ASP A 459 -5.79 -2.63 17.09
C ASP A 459 -4.46 -2.22 17.77
N ALA A 460 -4.26 -2.51 19.07
CA ALA A 460 -3.11 -2.09 19.88
C ALA A 460 -1.88 -3.00 19.78
N ARG A 461 -2.07 -4.24 19.32
CA ARG A 461 -1.03 -5.27 19.31
C ARG A 461 0.04 -4.98 18.26
N ASN A 462 1.20 -5.60 18.42
CA ASN A 462 2.19 -5.75 17.34
C ASN A 462 2.43 -7.25 17.12
N ILE A 463 2.19 -7.75 15.90
CA ILE A 463 2.37 -9.17 15.55
C ILE A 463 3.66 -9.44 14.74
N LEU A 464 4.72 -8.66 14.96
CA LEU A 464 6.02 -8.82 14.29
C LEU A 464 6.03 -8.47 12.79
N ARG A 465 5.09 -7.61 12.37
CA ARG A 465 4.83 -7.23 10.96
C ARG A 465 6.00 -6.55 10.22
N PRO A 466 6.10 -6.73 8.89
CA PRO A 466 7.25 -6.28 8.10
C PRO A 466 7.10 -4.94 7.37
N GLU A 467 5.90 -4.40 7.17
CA GLU A 467 5.66 -3.47 6.04
C GLU A 467 6.38 -2.12 6.20
N THR A 468 6.71 -1.73 7.44
CA THR A 468 7.64 -0.61 7.70
C THR A 468 9.09 -0.97 7.39
N ALA A 469 9.56 -2.18 7.73
CA ALA A 469 10.90 -2.65 7.40
C ALA A 469 11.12 -2.84 5.88
N GLU A 470 10.11 -3.32 5.14
CA GLU A 470 10.09 -3.33 3.66
C GLU A 470 10.34 -1.93 3.12
N SER A 471 9.53 -0.96 3.55
CA SER A 471 9.63 0.44 3.15
C SER A 471 11.01 1.05 3.45
N LEU A 472 11.59 0.76 4.61
CA LEU A 472 12.94 1.22 4.97
C LEU A 472 14.02 0.58 4.09
N PHE A 473 13.93 -0.72 3.81
CA PHE A 473 14.83 -1.43 2.89
C PHE A 473 14.77 -0.83 1.49
N VAL A 474 13.57 -0.68 0.91
CA VAL A 474 13.38 -0.14 -0.44
C VAL A 474 13.86 1.31 -0.49
N ALA A 475 13.45 2.16 0.46
CA ALA A 475 13.85 3.56 0.50
C ALA A 475 15.37 3.73 0.61
N TYR A 476 16.04 2.90 1.43
CA TYR A 476 17.50 2.89 1.49
C TYR A 476 18.12 2.51 0.15
N ARG A 477 17.63 1.44 -0.51
CA ARG A 477 18.17 0.99 -1.80
C ARG A 477 17.96 2.00 -2.94
N VAL A 478 16.85 2.74 -2.97
CA VAL A 478 16.56 3.72 -4.04
C VAL A 478 17.09 5.14 -3.78
N THR A 479 17.46 5.49 -2.55
CA THR A 479 17.96 6.84 -2.20
C THR A 479 19.43 6.87 -1.77
N GLY A 480 19.94 5.77 -1.21
CA GLY A 480 21.20 5.73 -0.46
C GLY A 480 21.18 6.45 0.89
N ASN A 481 20.05 7.02 1.35
CA ASN A 481 20.02 7.83 2.57
C ASN A 481 20.09 6.94 3.83
N PRO A 482 21.16 7.03 4.65
CA PRO A 482 21.37 6.17 5.81
C PRO A 482 20.37 6.40 6.97
N ILE A 483 19.52 7.44 6.92
CA ILE A 483 18.43 7.61 7.90
C ILE A 483 17.52 6.38 7.98
N TYR A 484 17.29 5.71 6.84
CA TYR A 484 16.45 4.52 6.77
C TYR A 484 17.09 3.31 7.51
N ARG A 485 18.42 3.18 7.46
CA ARG A 485 19.18 2.21 8.29
C ARG A 485 19.09 2.56 9.78
N THR A 486 19.20 3.84 10.14
CA THR A 486 19.06 4.29 11.53
C THR A 486 17.68 3.96 12.10
N TRP A 487 16.60 4.27 11.36
CA TRP A 487 15.24 3.91 11.77
C TRP A 487 15.03 2.38 11.84
N GLY A 488 15.52 1.63 10.85
CA GLY A 488 15.43 0.17 10.87
C GLY A 488 16.16 -0.45 12.06
N TRP A 489 17.28 0.14 12.48
CA TRP A 489 18.01 -0.30 13.67
C TRP A 489 17.24 -0.04 14.96
N THR A 490 16.69 1.16 15.13
CA THR A 490 15.87 1.48 16.32
C THR A 490 14.64 0.57 16.43
N ILE A 491 14.01 0.23 15.30
CA ILE A 491 12.90 -0.73 15.25
C ILE A 491 13.36 -2.14 15.63
N PHE A 492 14.52 -2.59 15.12
CA PHE A 492 15.09 -3.87 15.49
C PHE A 492 15.46 -3.96 16.97
N GLU A 493 16.04 -2.91 17.56
CA GLU A 493 16.32 -2.82 19.00
C GLU A 493 15.04 -2.89 19.85
N ALA A 494 13.91 -2.35 19.35
CA ALA A 494 12.62 -2.49 20.01
C ALA A 494 12.11 -3.95 19.98
N PHE A 495 12.24 -4.66 18.86
CA PHE A 495 11.94 -6.10 18.78
C PHE A 495 12.84 -6.94 19.70
N GLU A 496 14.15 -6.69 19.71
CA GLU A 496 15.12 -7.34 20.62
C GLU A 496 14.73 -7.17 22.10
N LYS A 497 14.25 -5.98 22.47
CA LYS A 497 13.93 -5.61 23.85
C LYS A 497 12.55 -6.10 24.31
N HIS A 498 11.57 -6.12 23.41
CA HIS A 498 10.16 -6.32 23.76
C HIS A 498 9.56 -7.64 23.26
N CYS A 499 10.03 -8.19 22.15
CA CYS A 499 9.46 -9.41 21.56
C CYS A 499 10.32 -10.67 21.80
N LYS A 500 11.63 -10.52 22.00
CA LYS A 500 12.57 -11.65 22.19
C LYS A 500 12.28 -12.46 23.45
N LEU A 501 12.21 -13.78 23.30
CA LEU A 501 12.01 -14.70 24.43
C LEU A 501 13.35 -15.36 24.85
N PRO A 502 13.64 -15.49 26.16
CA PRO A 502 14.89 -16.11 26.65
C PRO A 502 15.10 -17.57 26.21
N ALA A 503 14.03 -18.32 25.96
CA ALA A 503 14.08 -19.74 25.60
C ALA A 503 14.27 -20.00 24.08
N GLY A 504 14.37 -18.95 23.27
CA GLY A 504 14.30 -19.04 21.81
C GLY A 504 13.01 -18.42 21.27
N GLY A 505 13.03 -17.93 20.04
CA GLY A 505 11.87 -17.29 19.41
C GLY A 505 11.61 -15.84 19.86
N TYR A 506 10.61 -15.24 19.21
CA TYR A 506 10.05 -13.92 19.49
C TYR A 506 8.54 -14.07 19.51
N ALA A 507 7.86 -13.29 20.33
CA ALA A 507 6.42 -13.30 20.45
C ALA A 507 5.81 -11.95 20.09
N SER A 508 4.66 -12.00 19.42
CA SER A 508 3.73 -10.88 19.29
C SER A 508 3.41 -10.27 20.66
N ILE A 509 3.11 -8.97 20.73
CA ILE A 509 2.73 -8.28 21.98
C ILE A 509 1.34 -7.66 21.87
N ARG A 510 0.56 -7.71 22.97
CA ARG A 510 -0.86 -7.31 22.97
C ARG A 510 -1.13 -5.81 22.91
N ASP A 511 -0.21 -4.98 23.41
CA ASP A 511 -0.37 -3.52 23.47
C ASP A 511 1.00 -2.83 23.49
N VAL A 512 1.28 -2.00 22.48
CA VAL A 512 2.53 -1.24 22.32
C VAL A 512 2.64 -0.03 23.27
N ASP A 513 1.56 0.36 23.93
CA ASP A 513 1.53 1.37 24.98
C ASP A 513 1.47 0.76 26.40
N ALA A 514 1.59 -0.57 26.54
CA ALA A 514 1.66 -1.26 27.83
C ALA A 514 3.11 -1.66 28.19
N LEU A 515 3.55 -1.32 29.41
CA LEU A 515 4.84 -1.72 29.98
C LEU A 515 4.65 -2.23 31.42
N PRO A 516 5.18 -3.42 31.79
CA PRO A 516 5.83 -4.40 30.91
C PRO A 516 4.85 -4.94 29.85
N VAL A 517 5.41 -5.40 28.72
CA VAL A 517 4.60 -5.95 27.62
C VAL A 517 3.95 -7.26 28.02
N GLN A 518 2.82 -7.58 27.40
CA GLN A 518 2.17 -8.88 27.47
C GLN A 518 2.35 -9.58 26.14
N HIS A 519 3.00 -10.74 26.13
CA HIS A 519 3.18 -11.55 24.93
C HIS A 519 1.92 -12.33 24.57
N GLU A 520 1.69 -12.51 23.27
CA GLU A 520 0.82 -13.55 22.72
C GLU A 520 1.69 -14.76 22.35
N ASP A 521 1.20 -15.98 22.56
CA ASP A 521 1.96 -17.20 22.28
C ASP A 521 1.93 -17.53 20.77
N ARG A 522 2.63 -16.68 19.99
CA ARG A 522 2.61 -16.68 18.53
C ARG A 522 3.90 -16.06 17.99
N MET A 523 4.59 -16.80 17.11
CA MET A 523 5.59 -16.24 16.20
C MET A 523 5.10 -16.44 14.77
N GLU A 524 4.69 -15.37 14.10
CA GLU A 524 4.20 -15.44 12.73
C GLU A 524 5.32 -15.79 11.74
N THR A 525 5.00 -16.46 10.64
CA THR A 525 5.99 -16.93 9.65
C THR A 525 6.77 -15.75 9.04
N PHE A 526 6.05 -14.66 8.73
CA PHE A 526 6.60 -13.40 8.22
C PHE A 526 7.62 -12.70 9.13
N TRP A 527 7.74 -13.08 10.41
CA TRP A 527 8.88 -12.61 11.21
C TRP A 527 10.22 -13.07 10.59
N LEU A 528 10.27 -14.32 10.09
CA LEU A 528 11.45 -14.90 9.45
C LEU A 528 11.53 -14.61 7.95
N SER A 529 10.42 -14.75 7.23
CA SER A 529 10.40 -14.59 5.78
C SER A 529 10.39 -13.12 5.36
N GLU A 530 9.85 -12.21 6.15
CA GLU A 530 9.73 -10.80 5.76
C GLU A 530 10.52 -9.86 6.67
N THR A 531 10.14 -9.73 7.95
CA THR A 531 10.65 -8.67 8.83
C THR A 531 12.16 -8.77 9.02
N LEU A 532 12.68 -9.95 9.36
CA LEU A 532 14.11 -10.17 9.47
C LEU A 532 14.82 -10.21 8.10
N LYS A 533 14.14 -10.62 7.02
CA LYS A 533 14.71 -10.60 5.65
C LYS A 533 14.96 -9.17 5.20
N TYR A 534 13.97 -8.29 5.29
CA TYR A 534 14.10 -6.87 4.93
C TYR A 534 15.11 -6.14 5.82
N LEU A 535 15.13 -6.39 7.14
CA LEU A 535 16.16 -5.83 8.03
C LEU A 535 17.57 -6.34 7.67
N TYR A 536 17.73 -7.62 7.34
CA TYR A 536 19.02 -8.17 6.93
C TYR A 536 19.50 -7.58 5.59
N LEU A 537 18.59 -7.39 4.63
CA LEU A 537 18.88 -6.77 3.34
C LEU A 537 19.14 -5.26 3.43
N LEU A 538 18.48 -4.56 4.36
CA LEU A 538 18.70 -3.14 4.68
C LEU A 538 20.15 -2.90 5.14
N PHE A 539 20.70 -3.77 5.98
CA PHE A 539 22.10 -3.70 6.45
C PHE A 539 23.12 -4.41 5.54
N SER A 540 22.66 -5.05 4.47
CA SER A 540 23.53 -5.70 3.47
C SER A 540 23.93 -4.77 2.33
N ASP A 541 24.91 -5.24 1.55
CA ASP A 541 25.33 -4.64 0.29
C ASP A 541 24.16 -4.53 -0.71
N LYS A 542 24.18 -3.49 -1.56
CA LYS A 542 23.22 -3.31 -2.66
C LYS A 542 23.22 -4.48 -3.66
N ASP A 543 24.35 -5.17 -3.81
CA ASP A 543 24.51 -6.28 -4.77
C ASP A 543 23.88 -7.60 -4.26
N LEU A 544 23.51 -7.68 -2.97
CA LEU A 544 22.68 -8.77 -2.46
C LEU A 544 21.20 -8.48 -2.75
N ILE A 545 20.61 -9.28 -3.65
CA ILE A 545 19.25 -9.16 -4.18
C ILE A 545 18.97 -7.73 -4.68
N PRO A 546 19.59 -7.31 -5.79
CA PRO A 546 19.44 -5.97 -6.32
C PRO A 546 18.08 -5.79 -7.01
N LEU A 547 17.40 -4.67 -6.71
CA LEU A 547 16.01 -4.39 -7.11
C LEU A 547 15.83 -4.16 -8.63
N ASP A 548 16.91 -4.04 -9.39
CA ASP A 548 16.90 -3.97 -10.86
C ASP A 548 16.88 -5.37 -11.53
N ARG A 549 17.09 -6.44 -10.75
CA ARG A 549 17.04 -7.85 -11.20
C ARG A 549 16.00 -8.70 -10.49
N TYR A 550 15.51 -8.25 -9.33
CA TYR A 550 14.57 -8.98 -8.49
C TYR A 550 13.34 -8.15 -8.16
N VAL A 551 12.19 -8.82 -8.11
CA VAL A 551 10.95 -8.29 -7.56
C VAL A 551 10.54 -9.21 -6.40
N PHE A 552 10.37 -8.63 -5.21
CA PHE A 552 9.85 -9.33 -4.04
C PHE A 552 8.34 -9.56 -4.20
N SER A 553 7.83 -10.75 -3.88
CA SER A 553 6.38 -10.96 -3.67
C SER A 553 5.86 -10.09 -2.52
N THR A 554 4.55 -10.14 -2.26
CA THR A 554 3.94 -9.50 -1.08
C THR A 554 4.36 -10.17 0.24
N GLU A 555 4.96 -11.37 0.17
CA GLU A 555 5.52 -12.13 1.29
C GLU A 555 7.07 -12.15 1.24
N ALA A 556 7.66 -11.07 0.73
CA ALA A 556 9.10 -10.87 0.61
C ALA A 556 9.90 -11.99 -0.08
N HIS A 557 9.30 -12.82 -0.94
CA HIS A 557 10.04 -13.82 -1.71
C HIS A 557 10.64 -13.19 -2.98
N PRO A 558 11.97 -13.08 -3.12
CA PRO A 558 12.57 -12.50 -4.33
C PRO A 558 12.39 -13.43 -5.52
N LEU A 559 11.67 -12.95 -6.54
CA LEU A 559 11.47 -13.58 -7.83
C LEU A 559 12.28 -12.83 -8.90
N PRO A 560 12.80 -13.51 -9.94
CA PRO A 560 13.60 -12.85 -10.96
C PRO A 560 12.77 -11.94 -11.87
N ILE A 561 13.42 -10.89 -12.38
CA ILE A 561 12.94 -10.13 -13.54
C ILE A 561 13.27 -10.91 -14.81
N PHE A 562 12.27 -11.11 -15.67
CA PHE A 562 12.39 -11.88 -16.91
C PHE A 562 11.64 -11.20 -18.07
N THR A 563 12.03 -11.49 -19.31
CA THR A 563 11.26 -11.09 -20.49
C THR A 563 10.34 -12.24 -20.92
N PRO A 564 9.00 -12.08 -20.91
CA PRO A 564 8.08 -13.13 -21.33
C PRO A 564 8.35 -13.60 -22.77
N THR A 565 8.42 -14.91 -22.97
CA THR A 565 8.78 -15.53 -24.26
C THR A 565 7.60 -15.68 -25.23
N HIS A 566 6.38 -15.35 -24.80
CA HIS A 566 5.17 -15.39 -25.63
C HIS A 566 4.64 -13.98 -25.89
N SER A 567 4.71 -13.57 -27.16
CA SER A 567 4.21 -12.27 -27.63
C SER A 567 2.68 -12.21 -27.64
N MET A 568 2.14 -11.27 -26.86
CA MET A 568 0.77 -10.68 -26.82
C MET A 568 -0.46 -11.55 -27.11
#